data_AF-A0A7W0T2Y5-F1
#
_entry.id   AF-A0A7W0T2Y5-F1
#
_cell.length_a   1.000
_cell.length_b   1.000
_cell.length_c   1.000
_cell.angle_alpha   90.00
_cell.angle_beta   90.00
_cell.angle_gamma   90.00
#
_symmetry.space_group_name_H-M   'P 1'
#
loop_
_entity.id
_entity.type
_entity.pdbx_description
1 polymer ?
#
loop_
_entity_poly.entity_id
_entity_poly.type
_entity_poly.pdbx_seq_one_letter_code
_entity_poly.pdbx_strand_id
1 'polypeptide(L)'
;MVIILTIVTFFIIYPIIWLVKTKGEMVRAGADIPTAWLLIVPIANIYWLWKWSGGVEHVTRGKQTQVLAFILYWLLGPIGMAIVQDSFNKAIDQGMMPGQLPQARVA
;
A
#
# COMPACT_ATOMS: atom_id res chain seq x y z
N MET A 1 29.90 -4.32 -2.39
CA MET A 1 29.27 -3.10 -2.96
C MET A 1 27.91 -3.40 -3.61
N VAL A 2 27.81 -4.22 -4.66
CA VAL A 2 26.52 -4.50 -5.35
C VAL A 2 25.45 -5.10 -4.42
N ILE A 3 25.79 -6.07 -3.57
CA ILE A 3 24.83 -6.72 -2.64
C ILE A 3 24.19 -5.73 -1.67
N ILE A 4 24.98 -4.79 -1.13
CA ILE A 4 24.49 -3.75 -0.21
C ILE A 4 23.50 -2.83 -0.94
N LEU A 5 23.84 -2.44 -2.18
CA LEU A 5 22.99 -1.59 -2.99
C LEU A 5 21.63 -2.25 -3.29
N THR A 6 21.64 -3.56 -3.58
CA THR A 6 20.42 -4.35 -3.79
C THR A 6 19.55 -4.38 -2.53
N ILE A 7 20.13 -4.64 -1.36
CA ILE A 7 19.38 -4.68 -0.10
C ILE A 7 18.75 -3.31 0.18
N VAL A 8 19.53 -2.23 0.09
CA VAL A 8 19.05 -0.88 0.37
C VAL A 8 17.92 -0.48 -0.59
N THR A 9 18.08 -0.79 -1.88
CA THR A 9 17.10 -0.35 -2.90
C THR A 9 15.79 -1.12 -2.80
N PHE A 10 15.85 -2.45 -2.81
CA PHE A 10 14.65 -3.30 -2.89
C PHE A 10 13.98 -3.55 -1.54
N PHE A 11 14.74 -3.61 -0.45
CA PHE A 11 14.19 -3.96 0.86
C PHE A 11 13.95 -2.74 1.76
N ILE A 12 14.61 -1.60 1.50
CA ILE A 12 14.45 -0.40 2.33
C ILE A 12 13.70 0.70 1.55
N ILE A 13 14.22 1.16 0.42
CA ILE A 13 13.68 2.35 -0.26
C ILE A 13 12.37 2.06 -1.01
N TYR A 14 12.35 1.03 -1.85
CA TYR A 14 11.18 0.71 -2.67
C TYR A 14 9.89 0.47 -1.86
N PRO A 15 9.90 -0.32 -0.77
CA PRO A 15 8.74 -0.51 0.11
C PRO A 15 8.16 0.80 0.63
N ILE A 16 9.03 1.72 1.06
CA ILE A 16 8.62 3.01 1.62
C ILE A 16 7.95 3.86 0.52
N ILE A 17 8.55 3.93 -0.66
CA ILE A 17 7.97 4.70 -1.78
C ILE A 17 6.59 4.14 -2.16
N TRP A 18 6.46 2.81 -2.24
CA TRP A 18 5.18 2.16 -2.58
C TRP A 18 4.10 2.44 -1.53
N LEU A 19 4.44 2.35 -0.23
CA LEU A 19 3.52 2.71 0.86
C LEU A 19 3.07 4.17 0.79
N VAL A 20 3.99 5.11 0.50
CA VAL A 20 3.68 6.54 0.38
C VAL A 20 2.76 6.81 -0.80
N LYS A 21 2.99 6.17 -1.96
CA LYS A 21 2.16 6.32 -3.15
C LYS A 21 0.75 5.80 -2.94
N THR A 22 0.63 4.55 -2.50
CA THR A 22 -0.67 3.91 -2.22
C THR A 22 -1.44 4.65 -1.13
N LYS A 23 -0.75 5.19 -0.12
CA LYS A 23 -1.35 6.10 0.86
C LYS A 23 -1.99 7.32 0.21
N GLY A 24 -1.31 7.96 -0.75
CA GLY A 24 -1.85 9.10 -1.48
C GLY A 24 -3.10 8.76 -2.29
N GLU A 25 -3.12 7.60 -2.93
CA GLU A 25 -4.28 7.10 -3.68
C GLU A 25 -5.46 6.82 -2.75
N MET A 26 -5.21 6.13 -1.63
CA MET A 26 -6.25 5.84 -0.64
C MET A 26 -6.81 7.10 0.02
N VAL A 27 -5.98 8.11 0.32
CA VAL A 27 -6.45 9.38 0.88
C VAL A 27 -7.35 10.12 -0.11
N ARG A 28 -7.01 10.11 -1.41
CA ARG A 28 -7.90 10.64 -2.47
C ARG A 28 -9.20 9.85 -2.56
N ALA A 29 -9.16 8.57 -2.23
CA ALA A 29 -10.33 7.71 -2.14
C ALA A 29 -11.17 7.89 -0.86
N GLY A 30 -10.77 8.78 0.05
CA GLY A 30 -11.52 9.07 1.28
C GLY A 30 -10.99 8.36 2.53
N ALA A 31 -9.88 7.61 2.44
CA ALA A 31 -9.26 7.00 3.61
C ALA A 31 -8.51 8.02 4.47
N ASP A 32 -8.62 7.91 5.79
CA ASP A 32 -7.85 8.73 6.74
C ASP A 32 -6.56 8.01 7.16
N ILE A 33 -5.44 8.39 6.53
CA ILE A 33 -4.12 7.82 6.80
C ILE A 33 -3.14 8.93 7.24
N PRO A 34 -2.46 8.77 8.40
CA PRO A 34 -1.50 9.74 8.92
C PRO A 34 -0.35 10.07 7.96
N THR A 35 0.40 11.13 8.27
CA THR A 35 1.57 11.54 7.45
C THR A 35 2.59 10.41 7.32
N ALA A 36 3.25 10.30 6.17
CA ALA A 36 4.24 9.25 5.94
C ALA A 36 5.53 9.42 6.75
N TRP A 37 5.72 10.58 7.40
CA TRP A 37 6.87 10.82 8.29
C TRP A 37 6.92 9.84 9.47
N LEU A 38 5.76 9.28 9.88
CA LEU A 38 5.69 8.27 10.92
C LEU A 38 6.30 6.91 10.53
N LEU A 39 6.58 6.67 9.24
CA LEU A 39 7.30 5.46 8.80
C LEU A 39 8.78 5.46 9.20
N ILE A 40 9.39 6.64 9.38
CA ILE A 40 10.81 6.80 9.70
C ILE A 40 11.03 6.71 11.22
N VAL A 41 10.00 7.06 12.01
CA VAL A 41 10.07 7.05 13.47
C VAL A 41 9.94 5.60 13.97
N PRO A 42 10.90 5.10 14.77
CA PRO A 42 10.82 3.74 15.32
C PRO A 42 9.55 3.59 16.17
N ILE A 43 8.91 2.41 16.09
CA ILE A 43 7.61 2.06 16.74
C ILE A 43 6.39 2.71 16.06
N ALA A 44 6.45 3.99 15.71
CA ALA A 44 5.37 4.67 15.01
C ALA A 44 5.13 4.08 13.60
N ASN A 45 6.14 3.44 13.01
CA ASN A 45 6.03 2.73 11.75
C ASN A 45 5.00 1.58 11.80
N ILE A 46 4.89 0.85 12.91
CA ILE A 46 3.91 -0.24 13.09
C ILE A 46 2.50 0.33 13.18
N TYR A 47 2.33 1.38 13.98
CA TYR A 47 1.05 2.09 14.07
C TYR A 47 0.62 2.68 12.73
N TRP A 48 1.56 3.28 12.00
CA TRP A 48 1.29 3.83 10.68
C TRP A 48 0.87 2.74 9.71
N LEU A 49 1.57 1.60 9.71
CA LEU A 49 1.22 0.47 8.86
C LEU A 49 -0.18 -0.07 9.19
N TRP A 50 -0.52 -0.18 10.48
CA TRP A 50 -1.86 -0.55 10.91
C TRP A 50 -2.94 0.40 10.38
N LYS A 51 -2.72 1.72 10.46
CA LYS A 51 -3.62 2.73 9.90
C LYS A 51 -3.70 2.67 8.37
N TRP A 52 -2.58 2.43 7.70
CA TRP A 52 -2.52 2.22 6.26
C TRP A 52 -3.34 0.99 5.85
N SER A 53 -3.25 -0.11 6.59
CA SER A 53 -4.07 -1.32 6.37
C SER A 53 -5.57 -1.06 6.58
N GLY A 54 -5.94 -0.16 7.50
CA GLY A 54 -7.33 0.31 7.62
C GLY A 54 -7.80 1.09 6.39
N GLY A 55 -6.89 1.85 5.77
CA GLY A 55 -7.13 2.46 4.46
C GLY A 55 -7.40 1.44 3.36
N VAL A 56 -6.66 0.33 3.34
CA VAL A 56 -6.87 -0.78 2.39
C VAL A 56 -8.27 -1.36 2.52
N GLU A 57 -8.72 -1.60 3.75
CA GLU A 57 -10.07 -2.12 4.01
C GLU A 57 -11.15 -1.14 3.56
N HIS A 58 -10.95 0.15 3.83
CA HIS A 58 -11.86 1.20 3.41
C HIS A 58 -12.05 1.24 1.89
N VAL A 59 -10.94 1.26 1.13
CA VAL A 59 -10.99 1.37 -0.34
C VAL A 59 -11.41 0.08 -1.04
N THR A 60 -11.22 -1.08 -0.39
CA THR A 60 -11.67 -2.38 -0.90
C THR A 60 -13.08 -2.75 -0.42
N ARG A 61 -13.75 -1.86 0.34
CA ARG A 61 -15.08 -2.07 0.93
C ARG A 61 -15.18 -3.38 1.74
N GLY A 62 -14.13 -3.69 2.52
CA GLY A 62 -14.09 -4.88 3.36
C GLY A 62 -13.68 -6.18 2.64
N LYS A 63 -13.46 -6.17 1.31
CA LYS A 63 -12.97 -7.36 0.59
C LYS A 63 -11.57 -7.78 1.02
N GLN A 64 -10.76 -6.82 1.45
CA GLN A 64 -9.46 -7.03 2.06
C GLN A 64 -9.49 -6.41 3.47
N THR A 65 -9.57 -7.24 4.51
CA THR A 65 -9.68 -6.73 5.89
C THR A 65 -8.37 -6.07 6.35
N GLN A 66 -8.46 -5.13 7.28
CA GLN A 66 -7.32 -4.41 7.86
C GLN A 66 -6.31 -5.38 8.48
N VAL A 67 -6.80 -6.37 9.23
CA VAL A 67 -5.96 -7.39 9.86
C VAL A 67 -5.22 -8.21 8.80
N LEU A 68 -5.93 -8.65 7.74
CA LEU A 68 -5.31 -9.43 6.68
C LEU A 68 -4.28 -8.60 5.91
N ALA A 69 -4.60 -7.35 5.53
CA ALA A 69 -3.65 -6.45 4.86
C ALA A 69 -2.40 -6.19 5.71
N PHE A 70 -2.56 -6.05 7.03
CA PHE A 70 -1.45 -5.86 7.97
C PHE A 70 -0.55 -7.11 8.03
N ILE A 71 -1.15 -8.29 8.26
CA ILE A 71 -0.40 -9.55 8.36
C ILE A 71 0.30 -9.89 7.04
N LEU A 72 -0.37 -9.71 5.90
CA LEU A 72 0.21 -9.96 4.58
C LEU A 72 1.46 -9.10 4.37
N TYR A 73 1.38 -7.79 4.65
CA TYR A 73 2.54 -6.91 4.49
C TYR A 73 3.64 -7.25 5.50
N TRP A 74 3.30 -7.49 6.76
CA TRP A 74 4.26 -7.71 7.85
C TRP A 74 5.01 -9.05 7.73
N LEU A 75 4.32 -10.13 7.32
CA LEU A 75 4.90 -11.48 7.27
C LEU A 75 5.44 -11.85 5.90
N LEU A 76 4.75 -11.45 4.82
CA LEU A 76 5.11 -11.84 3.45
C LEU A 76 5.92 -10.76 2.70
N GLY A 77 6.05 -9.55 3.28
CA GLY A 77 6.85 -8.46 2.73
C GLY A 77 6.47 -8.13 1.28
N PRO A 78 7.41 -8.25 0.31
CA PRO A 78 7.13 -7.97 -1.11
C PRO A 78 5.97 -8.77 -1.70
N ILE A 79 5.76 -10.01 -1.27
CA ILE A 79 4.63 -10.82 -1.74
C ILE A 79 3.31 -10.25 -1.21
N GLY A 80 3.29 -9.79 0.04
CA GLY A 80 2.14 -9.11 0.63
C GLY A 80 1.76 -7.85 -0.13
N MET A 81 2.75 -7.06 -0.58
CA MET A 81 2.50 -5.88 -1.42
C MET A 81 1.81 -6.26 -2.73
N ALA A 82 2.23 -7.35 -3.38
CA ALA A 82 1.62 -7.79 -4.63
C ALA A 82 0.14 -8.20 -4.44
N ILE A 83 -0.19 -8.87 -3.33
CA ILE A 83 -1.58 -9.26 -3.02
C ILE A 83 -2.45 -8.03 -2.72
N VAL A 84 -1.92 -7.07 -1.95
CA VAL A 84 -2.66 -5.82 -1.69
C VAL A 84 -2.81 -5.00 -2.97
N GLN A 85 -1.80 -5.00 -3.85
CA GLN A 85 -1.90 -4.36 -5.16
C GLN A 85 -2.97 -5.01 -6.05
N ASP A 86 -3.07 -6.34 -6.08
CA ASP A 86 -4.16 -7.03 -6.77
C ASP A 86 -5.52 -6.64 -6.21
N SER A 87 -5.62 -6.47 -4.90
CA SER A 87 -6.84 -5.97 -4.24
C SER A 87 -7.20 -4.55 -4.66
N PHE A 88 -6.21 -3.65 -4.77
CA PHE A 88 -6.41 -2.30 -5.30
C PHE A 88 -6.84 -2.32 -6.77
N ASN A 89 -6.20 -3.14 -7.60
CA ASN A 89 -6.55 -3.26 -9.02
C ASN A 89 -8.00 -3.75 -9.19
N LYS A 90 -8.41 -4.76 -8.43
CA LYS A 90 -9.80 -5.24 -8.40
C LYS A 90 -10.76 -4.16 -7.92
N ALA A 91 -10.38 -3.37 -6.91
CA ALA A 91 -11.18 -2.25 -6.44
C ALA A 91 -11.35 -1.16 -7.52
N ILE A 92 -10.30 -0.88 -8.30
CA ILE A 92 -10.34 0.04 -9.44
C ILE A 92 -11.24 -0.50 -10.55
N ASP A 93 -11.07 -1.76 -10.96
CA ASP A 93 -11.89 -2.41 -12.00
C ASP A 93 -13.38 -2.41 -11.65
N GLN A 94 -13.68 -2.45 -10.35
CA GLN A 94 -15.04 -2.45 -9.83
C GLN A 94 -15.57 -1.03 -9.52
N GLY A 95 -14.80 0.02 -9.84
CA GLY A 95 -15.17 1.42 -9.60
C GLY A 95 -15.29 1.79 -8.11
N MET A 96 -14.61 1.06 -7.22
CA MET A 96 -14.66 1.25 -5.77
C MET A 96 -13.68 2.32 -5.27
N MET A 97 -12.60 2.60 -6.01
CA MET A 97 -11.56 3.58 -5.66
C MET A 97 -11.57 4.76 -6.66
N PRO A 98 -11.74 6.02 -6.21
CA PRO A 98 -11.63 7.22 -7.04
C PRO A 98 -10.22 7.44 -7.63
N GLY A 99 -10.01 6.94 -8.86
CA GLY A 99 -8.79 7.05 -9.66
C GLY A 99 -7.94 5.78 -9.65
N GLN A 100 -7.54 5.15 -10.77
CA GLN A 100 -7.91 5.28 -12.20
C GLN A 100 -7.85 3.91 -12.88
N LEU A 101 -8.75 3.64 -13.83
CA LEU A 101 -8.47 3.10 -15.18
C LEU A 101 -9.47 3.75 -16.17
N PRO A 102 -9.11 4.08 -17.45
CA PRO A 102 -8.03 3.51 -18.28
C PRO A 102 -7.01 4.53 -18.84
N GLN A 103 -5.75 4.11 -19.09
CA GLN A 103 -5.07 4.59 -20.30
C GLN A 103 -5.62 3.74 -21.45
N ALA A 104 -6.25 4.40 -22.41
CA ALA A 104 -6.79 3.76 -23.59
C ALA A 104 -5.75 2.78 -24.18
N ARG A 105 -6.20 1.57 -24.50
CA ARG A 105 -5.46 0.69 -25.41
C ARG A 105 -5.25 1.52 -26.67
N VAL A 106 -4.01 1.96 -26.91
CA VAL A 106 -3.67 2.58 -28.19
C VAL A 106 -3.99 1.53 -29.25
N ALA A 107 -4.79 1.94 -30.23
CA ALA A 107 -5.54 1.13 -31.19
C ALA A 107 -4.75 -0.04 -31.81
#